data_AF-A0A352DLB4-F1
#
_entry.id   AF-A0A352DLB4-F1
#
_cell.length_a   1.000
_cell.length_b   1.000
_cell.length_c   1.000
_cell.angle_alpha   90.00
_cell.angle_beta   90.00
_cell.angle_gamma   90.00
#
_symmetry.space_group_name_H-M   'P 1'
#
loop_
_entity.id
_entity.type
_entity.pdbx_description
1 polymer ?
#
loop_
_entity_poly.entity_id
_entity_poly.type
_entity_poly.pdbx_seq_one_letter_code
_entity_poly.pdbx_strand_id
1 'polypeptide(L)'
;MRCEKCNAELAATNVVCPNCGTPVSRNVEGFENTIVIKKELRSIIEQNGADVVSKTDRFVALLNDYIPEYDKERRLLRNMLEAGVLKRMMKESNQKTAIMQAKSYMIGELFISENAAEFVLVCFAYILGWEYETKLVRKEIQQEPAEKKKTEKSPLNINARIFRPIDAAKSRFKANIVIPEGVTRIDSFCFDGFGFLRTVELPSTLAAISEYAFSECKRLRGVELPESLKIIKQGAFSQCAKLTIVKIPKGIPEIEDNTFQFCRSLQVIEVPSSVSSIGSGAFSGCESLRKLFLPESVKFIDENAFAYCPALTIRCYENSYVHKYCLTNGIKTDLVARGTAFKN
;
A
#
# COMPACT_ATOMS: atom_id res chain seq x y z
N MET A 1 -4.99 15.34 -22.12
CA MET A 1 -6.11 14.52 -21.59
C MET A 1 -7.35 14.77 -22.45
N ARG A 2 -8.41 13.96 -22.37
CA ARG A 2 -9.69 14.26 -23.05
C ARG A 2 -10.81 14.40 -22.03
N CYS A 3 -11.73 15.32 -22.27
CA CYS A 3 -12.87 15.55 -21.41
C CYS A 3 -13.83 14.36 -21.46
N GLU A 4 -14.21 13.82 -20.29
CA GLU A 4 -15.12 12.67 -20.22
C GLU A 4 -16.55 12.98 -20.71
N LYS A 5 -16.95 14.25 -20.78
CA LYS A 5 -18.30 14.67 -21.20
C LYS A 5 -18.39 15.04 -22.68
N CYS A 6 -17.42 15.80 -23.20
CA CYS A 6 -17.47 16.32 -24.58
C CYS A 6 -16.31 15.86 -25.46
N ASN A 7 -15.44 14.97 -24.95
CA ASN A 7 -14.28 14.42 -25.65
C ASN A 7 -13.24 15.47 -26.13
N ALA A 8 -13.38 16.73 -25.75
CA ALA A 8 -12.43 17.80 -26.09
C ALA A 8 -11.04 17.52 -25.50
N GLU A 9 -9.99 17.91 -26.23
CA GLU A 9 -8.62 17.85 -25.72
C GLU A 9 -8.39 18.88 -24.60
N LEU A 10 -7.71 18.43 -23.56
CA LEU A 10 -7.45 19.17 -22.33
C LEU A 10 -5.94 19.25 -22.09
N ALA A 11 -5.44 20.46 -21.83
CA ALA A 11 -4.08 20.65 -21.35
C ALA A 11 -3.96 20.19 -19.89
N ALA A 12 -2.74 19.85 -19.47
CA ALA A 12 -2.48 19.38 -18.11
C ALA A 12 -2.84 20.41 -17.02
N THR A 13 -2.87 21.70 -17.39
CA THR A 13 -3.19 22.81 -16.49
C THR A 13 -4.69 23.03 -16.29
N ASN A 14 -5.54 22.53 -17.19
CA ASN A 14 -7.00 22.68 -17.10
C ASN A 14 -7.55 21.98 -15.85
N VAL A 15 -8.24 22.73 -14.98
CA VAL A 15 -8.98 22.21 -13.82
C VAL A 15 -10.42 21.87 -14.21
N VAL A 16 -10.94 22.58 -15.21
CA VAL A 16 -12.25 22.41 -15.81
C VAL A 16 -12.08 22.35 -17.33
N CYS A 17 -12.92 21.56 -17.98
CA CYS A 17 -12.98 21.49 -19.43
C CYS A 17 -13.40 22.84 -19.99
N PRO A 18 -12.57 23.49 -20.82
CA PRO A 18 -12.90 24.80 -21.37
C PRO A 18 -14.10 24.76 -22.32
N ASN A 19 -14.44 23.58 -22.86
CA ASN A 19 -15.55 23.42 -23.80
C ASN A 19 -16.91 23.18 -23.14
N CYS A 20 -16.97 22.45 -22.03
CA CYS A 20 -18.25 22.05 -21.42
C CYS A 20 -18.33 22.29 -19.91
N GLY A 21 -17.33 22.93 -19.32
CA GLY A 21 -17.28 23.28 -17.90
C GLY A 21 -17.12 22.09 -16.95
N THR A 22 -16.97 20.86 -17.45
CA THR A 22 -16.86 19.66 -16.60
C THR A 22 -15.49 19.61 -15.91
N PRO A 23 -15.42 19.37 -14.59
CA PRO A 23 -14.15 19.19 -13.88
C PRO A 23 -13.28 18.12 -14.54
N VAL A 24 -11.99 18.40 -14.67
CA VAL A 24 -11.03 17.45 -15.23
C VAL A 24 -10.67 16.43 -14.15
N SER A 25 -10.91 15.14 -14.41
CA SER A 25 -10.50 14.05 -13.52
C SER A 25 -8.99 14.13 -13.21
N ARG A 26 -8.63 14.12 -11.94
CA ARG A 26 -7.24 14.16 -11.45
C ARG A 26 -6.98 13.03 -10.46
N ASN A 27 -5.70 12.69 -10.31
CA ASN A 27 -5.27 11.79 -9.25
C ASN A 27 -5.29 12.50 -7.90
N VAL A 28 -5.68 11.75 -6.87
CA VAL A 28 -5.56 12.19 -5.47
C VAL A 28 -4.12 11.94 -5.02
N GLU A 29 -3.56 12.86 -4.24
CA GLU A 29 -2.20 12.76 -3.72
C GLU A 29 -2.01 11.48 -2.88
N GLY A 30 -1.01 10.66 -3.21
CA GLY A 30 -0.81 9.34 -2.60
C GLY A 30 -1.68 8.24 -3.21
N PHE A 31 -2.45 8.53 -4.26
CA PHE A 31 -3.31 7.62 -5.01
C PHE A 31 -3.19 7.90 -6.52
N GLU A 32 -1.99 7.70 -7.07
CA GLU A 32 -1.62 8.01 -8.46
C GLU A 32 -2.40 7.19 -9.51
N ASN A 33 -3.12 6.15 -9.08
CA ASN A 33 -3.94 5.30 -9.94
C ASN A 33 -5.43 5.70 -9.95
N THR A 34 -5.82 6.81 -9.29
CA THR A 34 -7.23 7.22 -9.14
C THR A 34 -8.00 7.21 -10.46
N ILE A 35 -7.44 7.77 -11.53
CA ILE A 35 -8.12 7.84 -12.83
C ILE A 35 -8.36 6.44 -13.42
N VAL A 36 -7.40 5.53 -13.28
CA VAL A 36 -7.51 4.16 -13.79
C VAL A 36 -8.56 3.39 -12.98
N ILE A 37 -8.48 3.45 -11.65
CA ILE A 37 -9.45 2.84 -10.73
C ILE A 37 -10.88 3.29 -11.07
N LYS A 38 -11.11 4.59 -11.27
CA LYS A 38 -12.45 5.11 -11.63
C LYS A 38 -13.01 4.44 -12.88
N LYS A 39 -12.18 4.24 -13.90
CA LYS A 39 -12.59 3.60 -15.16
C LYS A 39 -12.93 2.13 -14.94
N GLU A 40 -12.10 1.40 -14.19
CA GLU A 40 -12.38 0.01 -13.87
C GLU A 40 -13.66 -0.14 -13.05
N LEU A 41 -13.87 0.71 -12.04
CA LEU A 41 -15.11 0.73 -11.25
C LEU A 41 -16.36 0.98 -12.12
N ARG A 42 -16.25 1.85 -13.12
CA ARG A 42 -17.33 2.09 -14.08
C ARG A 42 -17.56 0.88 -14.99
N SER A 43 -16.49 0.24 -15.45
CA SER A 43 -16.56 -1.02 -16.21
C SER A 43 -17.31 -2.11 -15.44
N ILE A 44 -17.06 -2.22 -14.13
CA ILE A 44 -17.80 -3.15 -13.26
C ILE A 44 -19.30 -2.88 -13.34
N ILE A 45 -19.73 -1.62 -13.21
CA ILE A 45 -21.15 -1.24 -13.26
C ILE A 45 -21.77 -1.49 -14.64
N GLU A 46 -21.06 -1.11 -15.70
CA GLU A 46 -21.54 -1.27 -17.08
C GLU A 46 -21.74 -2.75 -17.43
N GLN A 47 -20.89 -3.64 -16.92
CA GLN A 47 -20.96 -5.08 -17.20
C GLN A 47 -21.88 -5.86 -16.24
N ASN A 48 -22.10 -5.38 -15.01
CA ASN A 48 -22.84 -6.12 -13.98
C ASN A 48 -24.19 -5.50 -13.58
N GLY A 49 -24.50 -4.30 -14.07
CA GLY A 49 -25.69 -3.53 -13.69
C GLY A 49 -25.46 -2.60 -12.49
N ALA A 50 -26.18 -1.47 -12.46
CA ALA A 50 -26.06 -0.46 -11.41
C ALA A 50 -26.46 -0.95 -10.02
N ASP A 51 -27.27 -2.00 -9.92
CA ASP A 51 -27.67 -2.58 -8.63
C ASP A 51 -26.51 -3.23 -7.88
N VAL A 52 -25.40 -3.55 -8.56
CA VAL A 52 -24.21 -4.16 -7.94
C VAL A 52 -23.62 -3.28 -6.82
N VAL A 53 -23.72 -1.95 -6.97
CA VAL A 53 -23.25 -0.94 -6.01
C VAL A 53 -23.94 -1.08 -4.64
N SER A 54 -25.16 -1.63 -4.62
CA SER A 54 -25.92 -1.90 -3.40
C SER A 54 -25.57 -3.22 -2.71
N LYS A 55 -24.88 -4.13 -3.40
CA LYS A 55 -24.56 -5.49 -2.97
C LYS A 55 -23.08 -5.58 -2.55
N THR A 56 -22.78 -5.21 -1.30
CA THR A 56 -21.41 -5.11 -0.76
C THR A 56 -20.53 -6.32 -1.12
N ASP A 57 -20.94 -7.53 -0.76
CA ASP A 57 -20.10 -8.73 -0.94
C ASP A 57 -19.81 -9.02 -2.41
N ARG A 58 -20.82 -8.86 -3.28
CA ARG A 58 -20.65 -9.04 -4.73
C ARG A 58 -19.74 -7.96 -5.31
N PHE A 59 -19.88 -6.71 -4.88
CA PHE A 59 -19.07 -5.63 -5.41
C PHE A 59 -17.61 -5.76 -4.96
N VAL A 60 -17.37 -6.15 -3.70
CA VAL A 60 -16.03 -6.46 -3.18
C VAL A 60 -15.37 -7.59 -4.00
N ALA A 61 -16.10 -8.66 -4.30
CA ALA A 61 -15.55 -9.74 -5.14
C ALA A 61 -15.11 -9.24 -6.52
N LEU A 62 -15.92 -8.39 -7.16
CA LEU A 62 -15.60 -7.80 -8.47
C LEU A 62 -14.40 -6.86 -8.43
N LEU A 63 -14.10 -6.22 -7.29
CA LEU A 63 -12.87 -5.45 -7.15
C LEU A 63 -11.64 -6.36 -7.28
N ASN A 64 -11.66 -7.58 -6.77
CA ASN A 64 -10.54 -8.52 -6.92
C ASN A 64 -10.31 -8.90 -8.39
N ASP A 65 -11.38 -9.01 -9.16
CA ASP A 65 -11.32 -9.42 -10.57
C ASP A 65 -10.88 -8.28 -11.50
N TYR A 66 -11.36 -7.05 -11.27
CA TYR A 66 -11.15 -5.91 -12.18
C TYR A 66 -9.95 -5.03 -11.83
N ILE A 67 -9.54 -5.00 -10.56
CA ILE A 67 -8.37 -4.23 -10.11
C ILE A 67 -7.35 -5.14 -9.39
N PRO A 68 -6.87 -6.24 -10.02
CA PRO A 68 -5.95 -7.20 -9.41
C PRO A 68 -4.59 -6.58 -9.04
N GLU A 69 -4.12 -5.63 -9.84
CA GLU A 69 -2.78 -5.03 -9.72
C GLU A 69 -2.71 -3.83 -8.75
N TYR A 70 -3.86 -3.29 -8.32
CA TYR A 70 -3.96 -2.06 -7.52
C TYR A 70 -4.36 -2.36 -6.08
N ASP A 71 -3.52 -3.14 -5.41
CA ASP A 71 -3.86 -3.77 -4.14
C ASP A 71 -4.15 -2.76 -3.00
N LYS A 72 -3.31 -1.72 -2.84
CA LYS A 72 -3.56 -0.61 -1.89
C LYS A 72 -4.92 0.05 -2.10
N GLU A 73 -5.22 0.48 -3.33
CA GLU A 73 -6.49 1.11 -3.71
C GLU A 73 -7.68 0.17 -3.53
N ARG A 74 -7.53 -1.07 -3.99
CA ARG A 74 -8.55 -2.12 -3.92
C ARG A 74 -8.93 -2.39 -2.47
N ARG A 75 -7.96 -2.60 -1.59
CA ARG A 75 -8.17 -2.85 -0.16
C ARG A 75 -8.85 -1.67 0.52
N LEU A 76 -8.41 -0.45 0.23
CA LEU A 76 -9.06 0.73 0.77
C LEU A 76 -10.54 0.80 0.33
N LEU A 77 -10.85 0.57 -0.95
CA LEU A 77 -12.23 0.54 -1.44
C LEU A 77 -13.04 -0.58 -0.79
N ARG A 78 -12.48 -1.81 -0.71
CA ARG A 78 -13.09 -2.95 -0.01
C ARG A 78 -13.46 -2.57 1.43
N ASN A 79 -12.52 -2.06 2.19
CA ASN A 79 -12.73 -1.75 3.61
C ASN A 79 -13.78 -0.65 3.78
N MET A 80 -13.85 0.33 2.88
CA MET A 80 -14.87 1.36 2.92
C MET A 80 -16.25 0.85 2.50
N LEU A 81 -16.33 -0.12 1.60
CA LEU A 81 -17.57 -0.82 1.26
C LEU A 81 -18.10 -1.63 2.45
N GLU A 82 -17.23 -2.38 3.11
CA GLU A 82 -17.55 -3.22 4.28
C GLU A 82 -17.90 -2.37 5.50
N ALA A 83 -17.20 -1.24 5.72
CA ALA A 83 -17.56 -0.24 6.73
C ALA A 83 -18.86 0.53 6.40
N GLY A 84 -19.50 0.24 5.27
CA GLY A 84 -20.81 0.79 4.91
C GLY A 84 -20.77 2.26 4.47
N VAL A 85 -19.60 2.79 4.09
CA VAL A 85 -19.45 4.18 3.64
C VAL A 85 -20.33 4.45 2.42
N LEU A 86 -20.28 3.58 1.41
CA LEU A 86 -21.09 3.72 0.20
C LEU A 86 -22.59 3.62 0.49
N LYS A 87 -23.00 2.69 1.36
CA LYS A 87 -24.39 2.57 1.83
C LYS A 87 -24.85 3.83 2.55
N ARG A 88 -23.98 4.45 3.36
CA ARG A 88 -24.28 5.71 4.05
C ARG A 88 -24.46 6.85 3.06
N MET A 89 -23.62 6.93 2.01
CA MET A 89 -23.81 7.90 0.94
C MET A 89 -25.18 7.71 0.26
N MET A 90 -25.53 6.48 -0.13
CA MET A 90 -26.79 6.19 -0.83
C MET A 90 -28.06 6.44 0.00
N LYS A 91 -27.97 6.49 1.33
CA LYS A 91 -29.12 6.76 2.23
C LYS A 91 -29.54 8.22 2.27
N GLU A 92 -28.63 9.14 1.97
CA GLU A 92 -28.87 10.57 2.08
C GLU A 92 -29.36 11.12 0.74
N SER A 93 -30.47 11.85 0.77
CA SER A 93 -31.11 12.41 -0.43
C SER A 93 -30.30 13.53 -1.07
N ASN A 94 -29.54 14.28 -0.26
CA ASN A 94 -28.71 15.37 -0.71
C ASN A 94 -27.25 14.94 -0.89
N GLN A 95 -26.75 14.98 -2.13
CA GLN A 95 -25.39 14.56 -2.49
C GLN A 95 -24.30 15.25 -1.65
N LYS A 96 -24.40 16.57 -1.43
CA LYS A 96 -23.40 17.34 -0.67
C LYS A 96 -23.38 16.91 0.80
N THR A 97 -24.55 16.69 1.38
CA THR A 97 -24.68 16.20 2.76
C THR A 97 -24.14 14.78 2.89
N ALA A 98 -24.47 13.91 1.93
CA ALA A 98 -24.01 12.52 1.89
C ALA A 98 -22.48 12.43 1.88
N ILE A 99 -21.84 13.21 1.00
CA ILE A 99 -20.39 13.34 0.90
C ILE A 99 -19.79 13.85 2.22
N MET A 100 -20.36 14.90 2.81
CA MET A 100 -19.85 15.49 4.05
C MET A 100 -19.94 14.51 5.22
N GLN A 101 -21.07 13.81 5.36
CA GLN A 101 -21.27 12.79 6.39
C GLN A 101 -20.33 11.60 6.18
N ALA A 102 -20.15 11.13 4.95
CA ALA A 102 -19.22 10.05 4.63
C ALA A 102 -17.77 10.45 4.93
N LYS A 103 -17.35 11.67 4.57
CA LYS A 103 -16.02 12.21 4.89
C LYS A 103 -15.81 12.30 6.40
N SER A 104 -16.77 12.85 7.13
CA SER A 104 -16.72 12.96 8.60
C SER A 104 -16.66 11.58 9.26
N TYR A 105 -17.44 10.62 8.78
CA TYR A 105 -17.40 9.24 9.26
C TYR A 105 -16.04 8.59 8.99
N MET A 106 -15.49 8.72 7.79
CA MET A 106 -14.18 8.16 7.44
C MET A 106 -13.05 8.76 8.28
N ILE A 107 -13.01 10.08 8.43
CA ILE A 107 -11.92 10.75 9.15
C ILE A 107 -12.10 10.63 10.67
N GLY A 108 -13.32 10.85 11.16
CA GLY A 108 -13.63 10.92 12.59
C GLY A 108 -13.84 9.55 13.24
N GLU A 109 -14.53 8.63 12.56
CA GLU A 109 -14.86 7.31 13.12
C GLU A 109 -13.95 6.21 12.59
N LEU A 110 -13.54 6.25 11.33
CA LEU A 110 -12.64 5.24 10.73
C LEU A 110 -11.17 5.66 10.72
N PHE A 111 -10.86 6.92 11.10
CA PHE A 111 -9.50 7.46 11.20
C PHE A 111 -8.70 7.37 9.90
N ILE A 112 -9.40 7.36 8.77
CA ILE A 112 -8.82 7.37 7.44
C ILE A 112 -8.20 8.75 7.19
N SER A 113 -7.00 8.77 6.58
CA SER A 113 -6.34 10.02 6.24
C SER A 113 -7.17 10.85 5.27
N GLU A 114 -6.98 12.16 5.26
CA GLU A 114 -7.78 13.03 4.41
C GLU A 114 -7.63 12.68 2.92
N ASN A 115 -6.42 12.36 2.45
CA ASN A 115 -6.19 11.93 1.07
C ASN A 115 -6.85 10.57 0.76
N ALA A 116 -6.81 9.61 1.68
CA ALA A 116 -7.46 8.31 1.48
C ALA A 116 -9.00 8.44 1.47
N ALA A 117 -9.55 9.26 2.36
CA ALA A 117 -10.98 9.57 2.36
C ALA A 117 -11.37 10.29 1.07
N GLU A 118 -10.54 11.21 0.58
CA GLU A 118 -10.75 11.91 -0.68
C GLU A 118 -10.77 10.96 -1.87
N PHE A 119 -9.80 10.04 -1.96
CA PHE A 119 -9.76 9.00 -2.99
C PHE A 119 -11.04 8.14 -3.00
N VAL A 120 -11.51 7.72 -1.82
CA VAL A 120 -12.73 6.92 -1.68
C VAL A 120 -13.95 7.71 -2.15
N LEU A 121 -14.09 8.98 -1.73
CA LEU A 121 -15.21 9.83 -2.13
C LEU A 121 -15.22 10.07 -3.64
N VAL A 122 -14.04 10.31 -4.25
CA VAL A 122 -13.91 10.45 -5.70
C VAL A 122 -14.41 9.20 -6.41
N CYS A 123 -14.02 8.01 -5.94
CA CYS A 123 -14.43 6.75 -6.54
C CYS A 123 -15.94 6.49 -6.36
N PHE A 124 -16.44 6.64 -5.14
CA PHE A 124 -17.85 6.38 -4.80
C PHE A 124 -18.81 7.39 -5.41
N ALA A 125 -18.47 8.67 -5.42
CA ALA A 125 -19.28 9.67 -6.12
C ALA A 125 -19.31 9.40 -7.63
N TYR A 126 -18.19 8.98 -8.21
CA TYR A 126 -18.12 8.67 -9.65
C TYR A 126 -19.05 7.53 -10.05
N ILE A 127 -19.05 6.42 -9.30
CA ILE A 127 -19.93 5.27 -9.58
C ILE A 127 -21.41 5.56 -9.33
N LEU A 128 -21.71 6.55 -8.46
CA LEU A 128 -23.07 7.03 -8.22
C LEU A 128 -23.51 8.09 -9.25
N GLY A 129 -22.63 8.52 -10.16
CA GLY A 129 -22.89 9.59 -11.12
C GLY A 129 -23.02 10.98 -10.49
N TRP A 130 -22.43 11.19 -9.32
CA TRP A 130 -22.49 12.46 -8.58
C TRP A 130 -21.37 13.40 -9.00
N GLU A 131 -21.67 14.70 -9.03
CA GLU A 131 -20.64 15.73 -9.19
C GLU A 131 -19.83 15.85 -7.90
N TYR A 132 -18.54 15.58 -7.97
CA TYR A 132 -17.61 15.70 -6.86
C TYR A 132 -16.35 16.43 -7.29
N GLU A 133 -16.19 17.65 -6.79
CA GLU A 133 -14.96 18.42 -6.95
C GLU A 133 -14.03 18.14 -5.78
N THR A 134 -12.82 17.66 -6.09
CA THR A 134 -11.78 17.49 -5.09
C THR A 134 -11.35 18.86 -4.56
N LYS A 135 -11.50 19.09 -3.26
CA LYS A 135 -11.10 20.37 -2.64
C LYS A 135 -9.58 20.53 -2.53
N LEU A 136 -8.83 19.44 -2.72
CA LEU A 136 -7.37 19.42 -2.66
C LEU A 136 -6.77 19.59 -4.06
N VAL A 137 -6.85 20.82 -4.58
CA VAL A 137 -6.10 21.23 -5.78
C VAL A 137 -5.34 22.52 -5.49
N ARG A 138 -4.00 22.39 -5.42
CA ARG A 138 -2.94 23.42 -5.26
C ARG A 138 -2.74 24.00 -3.84
N LYS A 139 -1.58 23.68 -3.24
CA LYS A 139 -0.68 24.77 -2.86
C LYS A 139 -0.02 25.25 -4.15
N GLU A 140 -0.18 26.53 -4.43
CA GLU A 140 0.45 27.20 -5.55
C GLU A 140 1.97 27.07 -5.48
N ILE A 141 2.57 27.12 -6.67
CA ILE A 141 4.00 27.30 -6.88
C ILE A 141 4.38 28.64 -6.24
N GLN A 142 4.74 28.62 -4.97
CA GLN A 142 5.68 29.61 -4.45
C GLN A 142 7.06 29.05 -4.74
N GLN A 143 7.76 29.73 -5.62
CA GLN A 143 9.19 29.55 -5.78
C GLN A 143 9.85 29.88 -4.44
N GLU A 144 10.12 28.87 -3.63
CA GLU A 144 11.20 28.97 -2.66
C GLU A 144 12.53 28.98 -3.43
N PRO A 145 13.53 29.79 -3.00
CA PRO A 145 14.76 29.97 -3.73
C PRO A 145 15.48 28.64 -3.93
N ALA A 146 16.14 28.50 -5.07
CA ALA A 146 16.83 27.30 -5.52
C ALA A 146 17.87 26.76 -4.52
N GLU A 147 17.44 25.92 -3.57
CA GLU A 147 18.31 24.97 -2.91
C GLU A 147 18.42 23.72 -3.78
N LYS A 148 19.39 23.78 -4.70
CA LYS A 148 20.09 22.67 -5.36
C LYS A 148 19.29 21.35 -5.42
N LYS A 149 18.41 21.26 -6.41
CA LYS A 149 17.90 19.97 -6.95
C LYS A 149 19.09 19.08 -7.29
N LYS A 150 19.45 18.17 -6.40
CA LYS A 150 20.26 16.99 -6.74
C LYS A 150 19.40 16.09 -7.61
N THR A 151 19.57 16.25 -8.92
CA THR A 151 19.31 15.25 -9.98
C THR A 151 18.27 14.18 -9.64
N GLU A 152 17.02 14.40 -10.08
CA GLU A 152 16.08 13.30 -10.35
C GLU A 152 16.76 12.32 -11.30
N LYS A 153 17.18 11.17 -10.76
CA LYS A 153 17.57 10.03 -11.58
C LYS A 153 16.32 9.58 -12.35
N SER A 154 16.48 9.35 -13.65
CA SER A 154 15.54 8.67 -14.55
C SER A 154 14.74 7.56 -13.85
N PRO A 155 13.46 7.31 -14.24
CA PRO A 155 12.65 6.27 -13.62
C PRO A 155 13.40 4.94 -13.64
N LEU A 156 13.59 4.35 -12.47
CA LEU A 156 14.32 3.10 -12.31
C LEU A 156 13.64 2.02 -13.15
N ASN A 157 14.32 1.51 -14.19
CA ASN A 157 13.80 0.43 -15.01
C ASN A 157 13.94 -0.90 -14.24
N ILE A 158 12.91 -1.25 -13.48
CA ILE A 158 12.86 -2.50 -12.69
C ILE A 158 12.99 -3.75 -13.58
N ASN A 159 12.71 -3.65 -14.89
CA ASN A 159 12.78 -4.74 -15.85
C ASN A 159 14.12 -4.81 -16.61
N ALA A 160 15.09 -3.97 -16.28
CA ALA A 160 16.36 -3.91 -17.00
C ALA A 160 17.15 -5.23 -16.93
N ARG A 161 17.20 -5.85 -15.74
CA ARG A 161 17.82 -7.17 -15.56
C ARG A 161 17.14 -7.94 -14.44
N ILE A 162 16.40 -8.97 -14.85
CA ILE A 162 15.60 -9.80 -13.95
C ILE A 162 16.39 -11.07 -13.61
N PHE A 163 16.53 -11.37 -12.32
CA PHE A 163 17.00 -12.65 -11.83
C PHE A 163 15.81 -13.61 -11.74
N ARG A 164 15.84 -14.68 -12.52
CA ARG A 164 14.70 -15.59 -12.73
C ARG A 164 14.86 -16.90 -11.96
N PRO A 165 13.79 -17.70 -11.81
CA PRO A 165 13.88 -19.00 -11.14
C PRO A 165 14.91 -19.96 -11.76
N ILE A 166 15.12 -19.89 -13.07
CA ILE A 166 16.13 -20.69 -13.76
C ILE A 166 17.58 -20.32 -13.37
N ASP A 167 17.81 -19.05 -13.01
CA ASP A 167 19.11 -18.59 -12.50
C ASP A 167 19.34 -19.11 -11.08
N ALA A 168 18.29 -19.06 -10.25
CA ALA A 168 18.30 -19.55 -8.88
C ALA A 168 18.49 -21.07 -8.78
N ALA A 169 17.89 -21.84 -9.70
CA ALA A 169 17.86 -23.31 -9.66
C ALA A 169 19.26 -23.95 -9.54
N LYS A 170 20.28 -23.34 -10.17
CA LYS A 170 21.70 -23.76 -10.11
C LYS A 170 22.30 -23.70 -8.70
N SER A 171 21.63 -23.00 -7.77
CA SER A 171 22.08 -22.73 -6.41
C SER A 171 21.14 -23.28 -5.33
N ARG A 172 20.16 -24.13 -5.69
CA ARG A 172 19.12 -24.66 -4.79
C ARG A 172 19.63 -25.26 -3.47
N PHE A 173 20.78 -25.92 -3.50
CA PHE A 173 21.37 -26.58 -2.33
C PHE A 173 22.47 -25.75 -1.65
N LYS A 174 22.72 -24.51 -2.12
CA LYS A 174 23.73 -23.63 -1.52
C LYS A 174 23.18 -22.96 -0.27
N ALA A 175 24.02 -22.85 0.75
CA ALA A 175 23.69 -22.13 1.97
C ALA A 175 23.83 -20.61 1.83
N ASN A 176 24.69 -20.15 0.93
CA ASN A 176 24.94 -18.73 0.70
C ASN A 176 24.82 -18.48 -0.81
N ILE A 177 24.09 -17.43 -1.19
CA ILE A 177 23.87 -17.05 -2.59
C ILE A 177 24.25 -15.58 -2.74
N VAL A 178 25.02 -15.28 -3.79
CA VAL A 178 25.34 -13.90 -4.18
C VAL A 178 24.60 -13.61 -5.48
N ILE A 179 23.72 -12.61 -5.46
CA ILE A 179 23.01 -12.18 -6.66
C ILE A 179 23.89 -11.15 -7.38
N PRO A 180 24.19 -11.32 -8.69
CA PRO A 180 25.12 -10.44 -9.39
C PRO A 180 24.69 -8.97 -9.42
N GLU A 181 25.66 -8.07 -9.30
CA GLU A 181 25.44 -6.63 -9.48
C GLU A 181 24.84 -6.32 -10.86
N GLY A 182 23.97 -5.30 -10.90
CA GLY A 182 23.20 -4.91 -12.08
C GLY A 182 21.84 -5.59 -12.19
N VAL A 183 21.55 -6.62 -11.39
CA VAL A 183 20.17 -7.16 -11.28
C VAL A 183 19.28 -6.09 -10.64
N THR A 184 18.14 -5.82 -11.29
CA THR A 184 17.16 -4.81 -10.89
C THR A 184 15.90 -5.42 -10.27
N ARG A 185 15.61 -6.70 -10.55
CA ARG A 185 14.45 -7.40 -9.97
C ARG A 185 14.75 -8.87 -9.72
N ILE A 186 14.29 -9.39 -8.59
CA ILE A 186 14.18 -10.84 -8.34
C ILE A 186 12.74 -11.24 -8.63
N ASP A 187 12.57 -12.17 -9.57
CA ASP A 187 11.25 -12.58 -10.06
C ASP A 187 10.51 -13.46 -9.04
N SER A 188 9.21 -13.64 -9.27
CA SER A 188 8.36 -14.40 -8.37
C SER A 188 8.88 -15.83 -8.20
N PHE A 189 8.79 -16.37 -6.98
CA PHE A 189 9.17 -17.75 -6.63
C PHE A 189 10.65 -18.14 -6.89
N CYS A 190 11.57 -17.18 -7.10
CA CYS A 190 12.96 -17.49 -7.46
C CYS A 190 13.67 -18.43 -6.47
N PHE A 191 13.54 -18.17 -5.17
CA PHE A 191 14.17 -18.95 -4.10
C PHE A 191 13.11 -19.67 -3.24
N ASP A 192 11.89 -19.84 -3.76
CA ASP A 192 10.83 -20.50 -3.01
C ASP A 192 11.25 -21.92 -2.58
N GLY A 193 11.08 -22.20 -1.30
CA GLY A 193 11.43 -23.48 -0.68
C GLY A 193 12.94 -23.79 -0.70
N PHE A 194 13.84 -22.81 -0.85
CA PHE A 194 15.28 -23.02 -0.73
C PHE A 194 15.67 -23.31 0.73
N GLY A 195 15.40 -24.54 1.18
CA GLY A 195 15.55 -24.96 2.57
C GLY A 195 16.99 -24.99 3.09
N PHE A 196 18.00 -24.86 2.22
CA PHE A 196 19.41 -24.76 2.62
C PHE A 196 19.90 -23.33 2.77
N LEU A 197 19.21 -22.36 2.15
CA LEU A 197 19.62 -20.96 2.13
C LEU A 197 19.66 -20.38 3.55
N ARG A 198 20.79 -19.79 3.90
CA ARG A 198 21.08 -19.15 5.20
C ARG A 198 21.34 -17.66 5.06
N THR A 199 22.01 -17.26 3.98
CA THR A 199 22.34 -15.87 3.64
C THR A 199 22.16 -15.63 2.15
N VAL A 200 21.75 -14.41 1.80
CA VAL A 200 21.70 -13.93 0.42
C VAL A 200 22.29 -12.53 0.37
N GLU A 201 23.26 -12.32 -0.53
CA GLU A 201 23.81 -11.00 -0.83
C GLU A 201 23.02 -10.41 -2.00
N LEU A 202 22.33 -9.29 -1.74
CA LEU A 202 21.52 -8.58 -2.72
C LEU A 202 22.32 -7.43 -3.35
N PRO A 203 22.20 -7.18 -4.65
CA PRO A 203 22.99 -6.16 -5.33
C PRO A 203 22.46 -4.76 -5.05
N SER A 204 23.33 -3.75 -5.13
CA SER A 204 22.99 -2.36 -4.84
C SER A 204 22.04 -1.73 -5.87
N THR A 205 21.86 -2.38 -7.02
CA THR A 205 20.92 -2.02 -8.08
C THR A 205 19.52 -2.61 -7.90
N LEU A 206 19.30 -3.49 -6.92
CA LEU A 206 18.03 -4.20 -6.77
C LEU A 206 16.91 -3.24 -6.40
N ALA A 207 15.85 -3.22 -7.20
CA ALA A 207 14.74 -2.29 -7.09
C ALA A 207 13.42 -2.97 -6.68
N ALA A 208 13.27 -4.26 -7.01
CA ALA A 208 12.06 -5.01 -6.74
C ALA A 208 12.34 -6.47 -6.34
N ILE A 209 11.60 -6.95 -5.34
CA ILE A 209 11.48 -8.36 -4.97
C ILE A 209 10.02 -8.76 -5.21
N SER A 210 9.80 -9.67 -6.15
CA SER A 210 8.48 -10.11 -6.56
C SER A 210 7.87 -11.17 -5.62
N GLU A 211 6.66 -11.60 -5.95
CA GLU A 211 5.81 -12.43 -5.09
C GLU A 211 6.51 -13.73 -4.69
N TYR A 212 6.45 -14.05 -3.39
CA TYR A 212 6.99 -15.29 -2.83
C TYR A 212 8.47 -15.57 -3.17
N ALA A 213 9.25 -14.56 -3.57
CA ALA A 213 10.60 -14.74 -4.09
C ALA A 213 11.54 -15.50 -3.12
N PHE A 214 11.38 -15.35 -1.81
CA PHE A 214 12.12 -16.07 -0.77
C PHE A 214 11.19 -16.86 0.16
N SER A 215 9.98 -17.22 -0.30
CA SER A 215 9.07 -17.97 0.55
C SER A 215 9.66 -19.34 0.95
N GLU A 216 9.30 -19.83 2.13
CA GLU A 216 9.77 -21.10 2.68
C GLU A 216 11.30 -21.29 2.76
N CYS A 217 12.07 -20.20 2.71
CA CYS A 217 13.50 -20.19 3.04
C CYS A 217 13.71 -20.35 4.56
N LYS A 218 13.30 -21.50 5.12
CA LYS A 218 13.19 -21.78 6.56
C LYS A 218 14.50 -21.65 7.34
N ARG A 219 15.65 -21.60 6.65
CA ARG A 219 16.98 -21.44 7.26
C ARG A 219 17.60 -20.05 7.04
N LEU A 220 16.96 -19.15 6.28
CA LEU A 220 17.43 -17.79 6.04
C LEU A 220 17.44 -17.03 7.37
N ARG A 221 18.61 -16.51 7.77
CA ARG A 221 18.80 -15.89 9.10
C ARG A 221 18.69 -14.37 9.09
N GLY A 222 19.09 -13.78 7.97
CA GLY A 222 19.15 -12.33 7.75
C GLY A 222 19.15 -12.03 6.26
N VAL A 223 18.64 -10.86 5.91
CA VAL A 223 18.68 -10.29 4.57
C VAL A 223 18.96 -8.80 4.72
N GLU A 224 20.01 -8.32 4.06
CA GLU A 224 20.30 -6.89 3.98
C GLU A 224 19.59 -6.33 2.73
N LEU A 225 18.50 -5.61 2.96
CA LEU A 225 17.72 -5.00 1.88
C LEU A 225 18.41 -3.71 1.41
N PRO A 226 18.73 -3.56 0.12
CA PRO A 226 19.45 -2.38 -0.38
C PRO A 226 18.54 -1.14 -0.41
N GLU A 227 19.12 0.05 -0.21
CA GLU A 227 18.40 1.35 -0.23
C GLU A 227 17.75 1.70 -1.58
N SER A 228 18.21 1.05 -2.66
CA SER A 228 17.62 1.14 -4.00
C SER A 228 16.25 0.47 -4.09
N LEU A 229 15.92 -0.43 -3.16
CA LEU A 229 14.70 -1.22 -3.19
C LEU A 229 13.47 -0.33 -3.00
N LYS A 230 12.47 -0.51 -3.88
CA LYS A 230 11.20 0.24 -3.89
C LYS A 230 9.97 -0.66 -3.81
N ILE A 231 10.12 -1.94 -4.13
CA ILE A 231 8.99 -2.88 -4.20
C ILE A 231 9.37 -4.18 -3.47
N ILE A 232 8.53 -4.60 -2.53
CA ILE A 232 8.54 -5.93 -1.91
C ILE A 232 7.11 -6.45 -2.03
N LYS A 233 6.92 -7.48 -2.85
CA LYS A 233 5.60 -8.01 -3.15
C LYS A 233 5.11 -9.04 -2.12
N GLN A 234 3.82 -9.34 -2.22
CA GLN A 234 3.11 -10.36 -1.43
C GLN A 234 3.96 -11.61 -1.17
N GLY A 235 4.02 -12.00 0.10
CA GLY A 235 4.64 -13.24 0.54
C GLY A 235 6.15 -13.34 0.32
N ALA A 236 6.84 -12.27 -0.08
CA ALA A 236 8.25 -12.31 -0.48
C ALA A 236 9.16 -13.03 0.53
N PHE A 237 8.92 -12.91 1.83
CA PHE A 237 9.66 -13.59 2.90
C PHE A 237 8.78 -14.50 3.77
N SER A 238 7.61 -14.93 3.27
CA SER A 238 6.69 -15.80 4.03
C SER A 238 7.38 -17.11 4.42
N GLN A 239 7.15 -17.56 5.66
CA GLN A 239 7.72 -18.75 6.27
C GLN A 239 9.26 -18.78 6.35
N CYS A 240 9.94 -17.63 6.31
CA CYS A 240 11.35 -17.52 6.65
C CYS A 240 11.57 -17.67 8.17
N ALA A 241 11.32 -18.87 8.69
CA ALA A 241 11.18 -19.15 10.13
C ALA A 241 12.42 -18.81 10.99
N LYS A 242 13.61 -18.67 10.39
CA LYS A 242 14.86 -18.30 11.06
C LYS A 242 15.29 -16.85 10.84
N LEU A 243 14.51 -16.05 10.10
CA LEU A 243 14.79 -14.64 9.88
C LEU A 243 14.62 -13.89 11.20
N THR A 244 15.64 -13.16 11.63
CA THR A 244 15.69 -12.56 12.98
C THR A 244 15.54 -11.05 12.99
N ILE A 245 16.13 -10.37 12.00
CA ILE A 245 16.18 -8.91 11.90
C ILE A 245 15.89 -8.54 10.45
N VAL A 246 15.02 -7.55 10.26
CA VAL A 246 14.75 -6.94 8.95
C VAL A 246 14.79 -5.42 9.10
N LYS A 247 15.50 -4.75 8.21
CA LYS A 247 15.45 -3.29 8.08
C LYS A 247 14.82 -2.96 6.75
N ILE A 248 13.59 -2.44 6.77
CA ILE A 248 12.91 -2.06 5.54
C ILE A 248 13.52 -0.74 5.05
N PRO A 249 14.05 -0.68 3.81
CA PRO A 249 14.74 0.50 3.31
C PRO A 249 13.76 1.65 3.06
N LYS A 250 14.30 2.87 3.02
CA LYS A 250 13.47 4.06 2.75
C LYS A 250 12.90 4.02 1.34
N GLY A 251 11.62 4.37 1.21
CA GLY A 251 10.92 4.45 -0.07
C GLY A 251 10.14 3.19 -0.43
N ILE A 252 10.04 2.21 0.48
CA ILE A 252 8.98 1.19 0.43
C ILE A 252 7.66 1.85 0.89
N PRO A 253 6.62 1.89 0.04
CA PRO A 253 5.34 2.54 0.37
C PRO A 253 4.39 1.65 1.16
N GLU A 254 4.57 0.33 1.08
CA GLU A 254 3.63 -0.68 1.57
C GLU A 254 4.37 -1.96 1.99
N ILE A 255 3.85 -2.63 3.01
CA ILE A 255 4.20 -4.01 3.34
C ILE A 255 3.02 -4.87 2.90
N GLU A 256 3.15 -5.57 1.77
CA GLU A 256 2.04 -6.33 1.16
C GLU A 256 1.63 -7.58 1.96
N ASP A 257 0.58 -8.26 1.50
CA ASP A 257 0.03 -9.46 2.15
C ASP A 257 1.10 -10.49 2.45
N ASN A 258 1.00 -11.06 3.65
CA ASN A 258 1.82 -12.18 4.09
C ASN A 258 3.34 -11.98 3.95
N THR A 259 3.84 -10.76 3.74
CA THR A 259 5.25 -10.49 3.39
C THR A 259 6.22 -11.16 4.36
N PHE A 260 5.95 -11.10 5.66
CA PHE A 260 6.73 -11.73 6.73
C PHE A 260 5.91 -12.76 7.53
N GLN A 261 4.84 -13.32 6.94
CA GLN A 261 4.01 -14.32 7.60
C GLN A 261 4.87 -15.51 8.09
N PHE A 262 4.61 -15.99 9.30
CA PHE A 262 5.33 -17.10 9.96
C PHE A 262 6.87 -16.94 10.00
N CYS A 263 7.39 -15.72 9.99
CA CYS A 263 8.78 -15.44 10.36
C CYS A 263 8.95 -15.59 11.89
N ARG A 264 8.84 -16.81 12.41
CA ARG A 264 8.71 -17.09 13.86
C ARG A 264 9.88 -16.58 14.71
N SER A 265 11.08 -16.45 14.14
CA SER A 265 12.26 -15.93 14.83
C SER A 265 12.45 -14.41 14.68
N LEU A 266 11.57 -13.70 13.97
CA LEU A 266 11.71 -12.26 13.72
C LEU A 266 11.50 -11.51 15.03
N GLN A 267 12.55 -10.84 15.50
CA GLN A 267 12.57 -10.13 16.77
C GLN A 267 12.50 -8.62 16.60
N VAL A 268 13.17 -8.11 15.55
CA VAL A 268 13.32 -6.69 15.28
C VAL A 268 12.97 -6.45 13.82
N ILE A 269 12.02 -5.54 13.59
CA ILE A 269 11.78 -4.98 12.27
C ILE A 269 11.66 -3.46 12.35
N GLU A 270 12.45 -2.77 11.52
CA GLU A 270 12.42 -1.32 11.37
C GLU A 270 11.51 -0.95 10.20
N VAL A 271 10.36 -0.33 10.48
CA VAL A 271 9.39 0.14 9.48
C VAL A 271 9.60 1.65 9.24
N PRO A 272 10.03 2.08 8.04
CA PRO A 272 10.32 3.48 7.76
C PRO A 272 9.05 4.29 7.57
N SER A 273 9.16 5.62 7.74
CA SER A 273 8.05 6.57 7.54
C SER A 273 7.52 6.68 6.11
N SER A 274 8.13 5.99 5.14
CA SER A 274 7.58 5.86 3.79
C SER A 274 6.42 4.86 3.73
N VAL A 275 6.33 3.93 4.69
CA VAL A 275 5.26 2.93 4.72
C VAL A 275 3.94 3.57 5.13
N SER A 276 2.92 3.33 4.31
CA SER A 276 1.58 3.89 4.47
C SER A 276 0.50 2.82 4.70
N SER A 277 0.73 1.59 4.25
CA SER A 277 -0.15 0.44 4.46
C SER A 277 0.61 -0.83 4.88
N ILE A 278 -0.06 -1.66 5.68
CA ILE A 278 0.37 -3.00 6.08
C ILE A 278 -0.75 -3.99 5.72
N GLY A 279 -0.41 -4.99 4.91
CA GLY A 279 -1.36 -5.95 4.37
C GLY A 279 -1.81 -7.04 5.33
N SER A 280 -2.77 -7.83 4.85
CA SER A 280 -3.36 -8.96 5.53
C SER A 280 -2.31 -10.00 5.85
N GLY A 281 -2.29 -10.42 7.10
CA GLY A 281 -1.34 -11.41 7.60
C GLY A 281 0.15 -11.02 7.46
N ALA A 282 0.50 -9.76 7.16
CA ALA A 282 1.87 -9.33 6.85
C ALA A 282 2.91 -9.77 7.89
N PHE A 283 2.54 -9.78 9.18
CA PHE A 283 3.35 -10.25 10.30
C PHE A 283 2.68 -11.41 11.07
N SER A 284 1.65 -12.03 10.51
CA SER A 284 0.92 -13.10 11.20
C SER A 284 1.86 -14.25 11.56
N GLY A 285 1.82 -14.72 12.82
CA GLY A 285 2.69 -15.79 13.31
C GLY A 285 4.15 -15.39 13.53
N CYS A 286 4.48 -14.09 13.61
CA CYS A 286 5.78 -13.62 14.09
C CYS A 286 5.89 -13.76 15.61
N GLU A 287 5.97 -15.00 16.10
CA GLU A 287 5.90 -15.35 17.53
C GLU A 287 6.97 -14.67 18.40
N SER A 288 8.16 -14.37 17.84
CA SER A 288 9.26 -13.70 18.55
C SER A 288 9.22 -12.17 18.47
N LEU A 289 8.28 -11.57 17.73
CA LEU A 289 8.23 -10.13 17.53
C LEU A 289 7.67 -9.45 18.79
N ARG A 290 8.56 -8.79 19.55
CA ARG A 290 8.22 -8.20 20.85
C ARG A 290 7.94 -6.72 20.78
N LYS A 291 8.71 -5.99 19.99
CA LYS A 291 8.61 -4.53 19.86
C LYS A 291 8.62 -4.17 18.39
N LEU A 292 7.66 -3.33 18.03
CA LEU A 292 7.54 -2.78 16.68
C LEU A 292 7.21 -1.31 16.81
N PHE A 293 7.96 -0.45 16.14
CA PHE A 293 7.53 0.93 15.94
C PHE A 293 6.77 1.04 14.63
N LEU A 294 5.59 1.66 14.67
CA LEU A 294 4.84 2.02 13.48
C LEU A 294 4.71 3.55 13.38
N PRO A 295 5.21 4.17 12.29
CA PRO A 295 5.18 5.62 12.12
C PRO A 295 3.76 6.15 11.88
N GLU A 296 3.54 7.46 12.09
CA GLU A 296 2.22 8.11 11.81
C GLU A 296 1.82 8.01 10.34
N SER A 297 2.77 7.75 9.43
CA SER A 297 2.52 7.54 8.02
C SER A 297 1.65 6.31 7.75
N VAL A 298 1.63 5.33 8.65
CA VAL A 298 0.76 4.15 8.51
C VAL A 298 -0.70 4.57 8.73
N LYS A 299 -1.48 4.52 7.66
CA LYS A 299 -2.90 4.89 7.62
C LYS A 299 -3.82 3.70 7.37
N PHE A 300 -3.25 2.52 7.13
CA PHE A 300 -3.99 1.31 6.83
C PHE A 300 -3.26 0.08 7.36
N ILE A 301 -3.95 -0.74 8.15
CA ILE A 301 -3.48 -2.05 8.60
C ILE A 301 -4.63 -3.02 8.39
N ASP A 302 -4.39 -4.05 7.58
CA ASP A 302 -5.42 -4.99 7.17
C ASP A 302 -5.66 -6.10 8.23
N GLU A 303 -6.67 -6.93 7.95
CA GLU A 303 -7.09 -8.06 8.78
C GLU A 303 -5.91 -8.98 9.12
N ASN A 304 -5.85 -9.42 10.37
CA ASN A 304 -4.85 -10.39 10.85
C ASN A 304 -3.38 -10.00 10.63
N ALA A 305 -3.06 -8.73 10.30
CA ALA A 305 -1.69 -8.29 10.05
C ALA A 305 -0.73 -8.69 11.17
N PHE A 306 -1.19 -8.70 12.43
CA PHE A 306 -0.43 -9.09 13.62
C PHE A 306 -1.04 -10.29 14.37
N ALA A 307 -1.83 -11.13 13.69
CA ALA A 307 -2.38 -12.34 14.32
C ALA A 307 -1.26 -13.26 14.83
N TYR A 308 -1.52 -14.01 15.91
CA TYR A 308 -0.55 -14.94 16.50
C TYR A 308 0.82 -14.31 16.87
N CYS A 309 0.81 -13.04 17.29
CA CYS A 309 1.98 -12.33 17.83
C CYS A 309 1.80 -12.05 19.34
N PRO A 310 1.88 -13.07 20.21
CA PRO A 310 1.40 -13.00 21.60
C PRO A 310 2.20 -12.03 22.50
N ALA A 311 3.45 -11.72 22.14
CA ALA A 311 4.33 -10.86 22.93
C ALA A 311 4.50 -9.45 22.34
N LEU A 312 3.73 -9.10 21.30
CA LEU A 312 3.88 -7.85 20.57
C LEU A 312 3.42 -6.65 21.40
N THR A 313 4.30 -5.64 21.46
CA THR A 313 3.97 -4.27 21.87
C THR A 313 4.28 -3.33 20.72
N ILE A 314 3.28 -2.57 20.27
CA ILE A 314 3.42 -1.59 19.20
C ILE A 314 3.67 -0.21 19.79
N ARG A 315 4.84 0.34 19.50
CA ARG A 315 5.17 1.74 19.79
C ARG A 315 4.57 2.63 18.71
N CYS A 316 3.73 3.58 19.08
CA CYS A 316 3.04 4.47 18.15
C CYS A 316 2.71 5.83 18.79
N TYR A 317 2.33 6.80 17.97
CA TYR A 317 1.92 8.12 18.47
C TYR A 317 0.51 8.08 19.06
N GLU A 318 0.32 8.81 20.16
CA GLU A 318 -0.99 8.96 20.78
C GLU A 318 -2.01 9.54 19.78
N ASN A 319 -3.24 9.02 19.84
CA ASN A 319 -4.36 9.36 18.94
C ASN A 319 -4.08 9.18 17.43
N SER A 320 -3.08 8.37 17.06
CA SER A 320 -2.84 7.99 15.67
C SER A 320 -3.78 6.87 15.21
N TYR A 321 -3.86 6.66 13.88
CA TYR A 321 -4.55 5.49 13.29
C TYR A 321 -4.05 4.18 13.91
N VAL A 322 -2.73 4.03 14.05
CA VAL A 322 -2.11 2.84 14.65
C VAL A 322 -2.54 2.66 16.10
N HIS A 323 -2.58 3.74 16.90
CA HIS A 323 -3.02 3.66 18.29
C HIS A 323 -4.45 3.10 18.38
N LYS A 324 -5.38 3.63 17.56
CA LYS A 324 -6.74 3.11 17.51
C LYS A 324 -6.80 1.67 17.06
N TYR A 325 -6.07 1.31 16.00
CA TYR A 325 -6.00 -0.07 15.53
C TYR A 325 -5.58 -1.03 16.66
N CYS A 326 -4.58 -0.65 17.45
CA CYS A 326 -4.13 -1.46 18.58
C CYS A 326 -5.21 -1.61 19.66
N LEU A 327 -5.91 -0.53 20.00
CA LEU A 327 -7.02 -0.56 20.96
C LEU A 327 -8.15 -1.48 20.49
N THR A 328 -8.56 -1.39 19.23
CA THR A 328 -9.63 -2.23 18.66
C THR A 328 -9.25 -3.70 18.60
N ASN A 329 -7.99 -4.03 18.39
CA ASN A 329 -7.50 -5.41 18.26
C ASN A 329 -6.86 -5.97 19.55
N GLY A 330 -6.92 -5.25 20.67
CA GLY A 330 -6.34 -5.70 21.94
C GLY A 330 -4.82 -5.85 21.94
N ILE A 331 -4.10 -5.12 21.08
CA ILE A 331 -2.64 -5.15 20.98
C ILE A 331 -2.05 -4.15 21.99
N LYS A 332 -1.03 -4.57 22.75
CA LYS A 332 -0.34 -3.71 23.72
C LYS A 332 0.34 -2.55 23.01
N THR A 333 0.28 -1.35 23.57
CA THR A 333 0.89 -0.15 23.01
C THR A 333 1.93 0.47 23.95
N ASP A 334 2.92 1.13 23.33
CA ASP A 334 3.87 2.04 23.98
C ASP A 334 3.72 3.42 23.31
N LEU A 335 3.14 4.38 24.03
CA LEU A 335 2.72 5.65 23.44
C LEU A 335 3.86 6.68 23.41
N VAL A 336 3.91 7.44 22.32
CA VAL A 336 4.89 8.49 22.11
C VAL A 336 4.20 9.84 21.97
N ALA A 337 4.71 10.85 22.69
CA ALA A 337 4.24 12.23 22.58
C ALA A 337 4.68 12.86 21.24
N ARG A 338 3.77 13.60 20.60
CA ARG A 338 4.06 14.37 19.38
C ARG A 338 5.15 15.42 19.67
N GLY A 339 6.11 15.55 18.76
CA GLY A 339 7.24 16.50 18.88
C GLY A 339 8.55 15.91 19.40
N THR A 340 8.58 14.64 19.78
CA THR A 340 9.84 13.92 20.00
C THR A 340 10.40 13.41 18.66
N ALA A 341 11.54 13.95 18.23
CA ALA A 341 12.23 13.47 17.05
C ALA A 341 12.86 12.11 17.33
N PHE A 342 12.58 11.11 16.49
CA PHE A 342 13.26 9.82 16.55
C PHE A 342 14.57 9.88 15.79
N LYS A 343 15.65 9.51 16.49
CA LYS A 343 16.84 8.95 15.87
C LYS A 343 16.59 7.45 15.72
N ASN A 344 16.63 6.96 14.49
CA ASN A 344 16.57 5.53 14.16
C ASN A 344 17.64 4.74 14.90
#